data_AF-A0A821V4P8-F1
#
_entry.id   AF-A0A821V4P8-F1
#
_cell.length_a   1.000
_cell.length_b   1.000
_cell.length_c   1.000
_cell.angle_alpha   90.00
_cell.angle_beta   90.00
_cell.angle_gamma   90.00
#
_symmetry.space_group_name_H-M   'P 1'
#
loop_
_entity.id
_entity.type
_entity.pdbx_description
1 polymer ?
#
loop_
_entity_poly.entity_id
_entity_poly.type
_entity_poly.pdbx_seq_one_letter_code
_entity_poly.pdbx_strand_id
1 'polypeptide(L)' 'LRIEDTDRERIVPGSTEHIKSGLEWARIKPDEPAVIQSERVELYRKHLVTLFGKLNHQNQPHIYRCFCTIDRLMLLRHEC' A
#
# COMPACT_ATOMS: atom_id res chain seq x y z
N LEU A 1 8.97 3.03 13.05
CA LEU A 1 8.71 4.01 11.97
C LEU A 1 8.37 3.23 10.70
N ARG A 2 7.27 3.54 10.01
CA ARG A 2 6.89 2.87 8.76
C ARG A 2 6.82 3.88 7.62
N ILE A 3 7.65 3.68 6.60
CA ILE A 3 7.71 4.55 5.41
C ILE A 3 6.78 3.97 4.34
N GLU A 4 5.73 4.72 3.99
CA GLU A 4 4.71 4.37 3.00
C GLU A 4 5.10 4.90 1.61
N ASP A 5 6.06 4.25 0.96
CA ASP A 5 6.64 4.65 -0.34
C ASP A 5 6.14 3.81 -1.52
N THR A 6 4.97 3.17 -1.38
CA THR A 6 4.41 2.28 -2.42
C THR A 6 3.90 3.03 -3.65
N ASP A 7 3.53 4.31 -3.49
CA ASP A 7 3.12 5.19 -4.59
C ASP A 7 4.35 5.90 -5.19
N ARG A 8 5.02 5.21 -6.13
CA ARG A 8 6.32 5.64 -6.66
C ARG A 8 6.26 6.94 -7.46
N GLU A 9 5.12 7.24 -8.08
CA GLU A 9 4.94 8.46 -8.89
C GLU A 9 4.91 9.72 -8.01
N ARG A 10 4.59 9.57 -6.72
CA ARG A 10 4.50 10.66 -5.75
C ARG A 10 5.71 10.77 -4.83
N ILE A 11 6.79 10.04 -5.12
CA ILE A 11 8.02 10.10 -4.32
C ILE A 11 8.67 11.48 -4.48
N VAL A 12 8.93 12.12 -3.34
CA VAL A 12 9.74 13.33 -3.25
C VAL A 12 11.12 12.95 -2.69
N PRO A 13 12.23 13.18 -3.43
CA PRO A 13 13.57 12.86 -2.97
C PRO A 13 13.90 13.54 -1.64
N GLY A 14 14.50 12.80 -0.71
CA GLY A 14 14.88 13.30 0.61
C GLY A 14 13.74 13.33 1.66
N SER A 15 12.50 12.98 1.29
CA SER A 15 11.38 12.98 2.25
C SER A 15 11.59 12.00 3.42
N THR A 16 12.15 10.83 3.17
CA THR A 16 12.42 9.84 4.23
C THR A 16 13.43 10.38 5.25
N GLU A 17 14.48 11.03 4.78
CA GLU A 17 15.52 11.65 5.59
C GLU A 17 14.94 12.81 6.40
N HIS A 18 14.11 13.64 5.77
CA HIS A 18 13.41 14.75 6.43
C HIS A 18 12.49 14.24 7.54
N ILE A 19 11.75 13.16 7.32
CA ILE A 19 10.91 12.54 8.35
C ILE A 19 11.77 12.07 9.53
N LYS A 20 12.90 11.39 9.26
CA LYS A 20 13.81 10.90 10.30
C LYS A 20 14.40 12.06 11.12
N SER A 21 14.87 13.12 10.46
CA SER A 21 15.43 14.29 11.14
C SER A 21 14.37 15.06 11.94
N GLY A 22 13.13 15.16 11.44
CA GLY A 22 12.01 15.75 12.17
C GLY A 22 11.66 15.00 13.45
N LEU A 23 11.67 13.67 13.41
CA LEU A 23 11.47 12.82 14.60
C LEU A 23 12.62 12.97 15.60
N GLU A 24 13.85 12.99 15.13
CA GLU A 24 15.04 13.21 15.97
C GLU A 24 14.99 14.58 16.66
N TRP A 25 14.67 15.64 15.91
CA TRP A 25 14.48 16.99 16.43
C TRP A 25 13.41 17.04 17.53
N ALA A 26 12.28 16.34 17.32
CA ALA A 26 11.20 16.23 18.29
C ALA A 26 11.54 15.29 19.47
N ARG A 27 12.72 14.66 19.48
CA ARG A 27 13.12 13.61 20.43
C ARG A 27 12.15 12.43 20.48
N ILE A 28 11.47 12.15 19.37
CA ILE A 28 10.59 10.99 19.19
C ILE A 28 11.41 9.85 18.61
N LYS A 29 11.78 8.89 19.46
CA LYS A 29 12.53 7.71 19.04
C LYS A 29 11.55 6.58 18.71
N PRO A 30 11.59 6.02 17.48
CA PRO A 30 10.85 4.81 17.18
C PRO A 30 11.33 3.63 18.04
N ASP A 31 10.39 2.83 18.57
CA ASP A 31 10.71 1.62 19.33
C ASP A 31 11.30 0.50 18.46
N GLU A 32 10.89 0.48 17.19
CA GLU A 32 11.32 -0.51 16.19
C GLU A 32 12.10 0.15 15.04
N PRO A 33 13.01 -0.60 14.38
CA PRO A 33 13.68 -0.14 13.16
C PRO A 33 12.71 0.38 12.10
N ALA A 34 13.17 1.35 11.31
CA ALA A 34 12.35 1.85 10.21
C ALA A 34 12.14 0.73 9.18
N VAL A 35 10.90 0.56 8.72
CA VAL A 35 10.55 -0.39 7.66
C VAL A 35 10.06 0.36 6.42
N ILE A 36 10.51 -0.06 5.26
CA ILE A 36 10.18 0.51 3.95
C ILE A 36 9.15 -0.41 3.28
N GLN A 37 7.99 0.12 2.89
CA GLN A 37 6.92 -0.72 2.35
C GLN A 37 7.22 -1.23 0.93
N SER A 38 7.91 -0.44 0.09
CA SER A 38 8.31 -0.88 -1.26
C SER A 38 9.23 -2.12 -1.26
N GLU A 39 9.96 -2.37 -0.16
CA GLU A 39 10.82 -3.55 0.01
C GLU A 39 10.04 -4.82 0.43
N ARG A 40 8.74 -4.70 0.70
CA ARG A 40 7.92 -5.78 1.28
C ARG A 40 6.99 -6.45 0.27
N VAL A 41 7.26 -6.30 -1.03
CA VAL A 41 6.44 -6.85 -2.12
C VAL A 41 6.12 -8.33 -1.92
N GLU A 42 7.09 -9.15 -1.50
CA GLU A 42 6.85 -10.58 -1.31
C GLU A 42 5.92 -10.91 -0.14
N LEU A 43 5.91 -10.08 0.90
CA LEU A 43 4.95 -10.24 1.99
C LEU A 43 3.53 -9.98 1.47
N TYR A 44 3.34 -8.92 0.67
CA TYR A 44 2.03 -8.61 0.09
C TYR A 44 1.56 -9.71 -0.86
N ARG A 45 2.45 -10.27 -1.69
CA ARG A 45 2.11 -11.41 -2.57
C ARG A 45 1.62 -12.62 -1.77
N LYS A 46 2.28 -12.97 -0.68
CA LYS A 46 1.85 -14.07 0.22
C LYS A 46 0.44 -13.84 0.78
N HIS A 47 0.15 -12.61 1.23
CA HIS A 47 -1.18 -12.26 1.72
C HIS A 47 -2.24 -12.25 0.63
N LEU A 48 -1.92 -11.81 -0.60
CA LEU A 48 -2.85 -11.88 -1.74
C LEU A 48 -3.24 -13.33 -2.07
N VAL A 49 -2.27 -14.25 -2.12
CA VAL A 49 -2.55 -15.69 -2.32
C VAL A 49 -3.46 -16.23 -1.22
N THR A 50 -3.19 -15.85 0.03
CA THR A 50 -4.03 -16.24 1.17
C THR A 50 -5.46 -15.72 1.03
N LEU A 51 -5.63 -14.46 0.60
CA LEU A 51 -6.95 -13.84 0.42
C LEU A 51 -7.75 -14.48 -0.72
N PHE A 52 -7.09 -14.88 -1.81
CA PHE A 52 -7.76 -15.61 -2.90
C PHE A 52 -8.31 -16.96 -2.45
N GLY A 53 -7.69 -17.59 -1.43
CA GLY A 53 -8.16 -18.85 -0.86
C GLY A 53 -9.25 -18.72 0.21
N LYS A 54 -9.60 -17.50 0.63
CA LYS A 54 -10.59 -17.28 1.70
C LYS A 54 -11.97 -16.96 1.13
N LEU A 55 -13.00 -17.59 1.74
CA LEU A 55 -14.40 -17.28 1.49
C LEU A 55 -14.98 -16.46 2.65
N ASN A 56 -15.89 -15.55 2.32
CA ASN A 56 -16.66 -14.79 3.29
C ASN A 56 -17.76 -15.65 3.93
N HIS A 57 -18.52 -15.08 4.86
CA HIS A 57 -19.64 -15.75 5.54
C HIS A 57 -20.78 -16.22 4.62
N GLN A 58 -20.86 -15.74 3.37
CA GLN A 58 -21.78 -16.24 2.32
C GLN A 58 -21.14 -17.32 1.43
N ASN A 59 -19.97 -17.83 1.79
CA ASN A 59 -19.22 -18.80 0.99
C ASN A 59 -18.79 -18.26 -0.39
N GLN A 60 -18.54 -16.93 -0.49
CA GLN A 60 -18.08 -16.25 -1.70
C GLN A 60 -16.64 -15.74 -1.55
N PRO A 61 -15.83 -15.63 -2.63
CA PRO A 61 -14.48 -15.09 -2.55
C PRO A 61 -14.44 -13.66 -2.02
N HIS A 62 -13.47 -13.34 -1.16
CA HIS A 62 -13.27 -11.97 -0.67
C HIS A 62 -12.72 -11.00 -1.74
N ILE A 63 -12.06 -11.53 -2.76
CA ILE A 63 -11.36 -10.75 -3.78
C ILE A 63 -11.58 -11.38 -5.17
N TYR A 64 -11.52 -10.55 -6.20
CA TYR A 64 -11.63 -10.97 -7.60
C TYR A 64 -10.63 -10.19 -8.47
N ARG A 65 -10.36 -10.70 -9.68
CA ARG A 65 -9.54 -10.00 -10.66
C ARG A 65 -10.40 -9.04 -11.46
N CYS A 66 -10.01 -7.76 -11.48
CA CYS A 66 -10.64 -6.75 -12.32
C CYS A 66 -9.81 -6.56 -13.59
N PHE A 67 -10.48 -6.59 -14.74
CA PHE A 67 -9.85 -6.43 -16.06
C PHE A 67 -10.29 -5.13 -16.76
N CYS A 68 -10.88 -4.20 -16.01
CA CYS A 68 -11.34 -2.93 -16.55
C CYS A 68 -10.15 -2.07 -16.96
N THR A 69 -10.23 -1.45 -18.13
CA THR A 69 -9.29 -0.39 -18.53
C THR A 69 -9.60 0.89 -17.79
N ILE A 70 -8.62 1.80 -17.73
CA ILE A 70 -8.82 3.14 -17.18
C ILE A 70 -9.95 3.86 -17.93
N ASP A 71 -9.98 3.79 -19.26
CA ASP A 71 -11.04 4.42 -20.08
C ASP A 71 -12.44 3.92 -19.73
N ARG A 72 -12.61 2.60 -19.55
CA ARG A 72 -13.89 2.01 -19.13
C ARG A 72 -14.31 2.54 -17.76
N LEU A 73 -13.38 2.65 -16.82
CA LEU A 73 -13.65 3.17 -15.48
C LEU A 73 -14.01 4.66 -15.50
N MET A 74 -13.43 5.44 -16.43
CA MET A 74 -13.78 6.85 -16.61
C MET A 74 -15.19 7.01 -17.18
N LEU A 75 -15.56 6.24 -18.21
CA LEU A 75 -16.92 6.24 -18.77
C LEU A 75 -17.97 5.95 -17.69
N LEU A 76 -17.79 4.87 -16.93
CA LEU A 76 -18.71 4.49 -15.85
C LEU A 76 -18.85 5.54 -14.75
N ARG A 77 -17.81 6.35 -14.51
CA ARG A 77 -17.84 7.44 -13.52
C ARG A 77 -18.67 8.64 -14.01
N HIS A 78 -18.62 8.92 -15.31
CA HIS A 78 -19.35 10.05 -15.92
C HIS A 78 -20.81 9.73 -16.25
N GLU A 79 -21.19 8.44 -16.27
CA GLU A 79 -22.57 7.97 -16.45
C GLU A 79 -23.40 8.00 -15.15
N CYS A 80 -22.84 8.48 -14.02
CA CYS A 80 -23.53 8.68 -12.75
C CYS A 80 -24.05 10.10 -12.55
#